data_AF-A0ABD3VWQ8-F1
#
_entry.id   AF-A0ABD3VWQ8-F1
#
_cell.length_a   1.000
_cell.length_b   1.000
_cell.length_c   1.000
_cell.angle_alpha   90.00
_cell.angle_beta   90.00
_cell.angle_gamma   90.00
#
_symmetry.space_group_name_H-M   'P 1'
#
loop_
_entity.id
_entity.type
_entity.pdbx_description
1 polymer ?
#
loop_
_entity_poly.entity_id
_entity_poly.type
_entity_poly.pdbx_seq_one_letter_code
_entity_poly.pdbx_strand_id
1 'polypeptide(L)'
;METKLCLLASLIGLCVSVLDFHQPTTVCGPKPADIMFLLDSSSSIYILDYKKQLNFVNRLIDTFDIGRDKTRVGVSIFSFTYQPSIALTTYDNKENLKRAVNQTRYLTGGTNTHIALSELRRSGFRNARPNVSRIAIVMTDGQSQDFKKTFEEAQRLKATGVIVFAVGIGKDVDMKELTAIGSEPSDQYVLLANDFNDLDTIYDRLAIRACEVQTVEKTTTTLEPTTTIKSTTTKTTTTTEPKTTTEVIPPTTTIEKTTPITKPTTTEKIITTDSSMNDKSSCGRNNMADIMFVFDSMAFGYTKTMHIYKFINEIIRYMSIGSGNIRVGLISEICQNTDISLDQFSDLTKISNYVASYQTFGLAPYIKQLRIASFDPTRGGRMNARRIAILFVEDIFENVQDVLNEAKRAKFQDIEMFVVSIGKTITEGYASTMCSSPVTRHLVHIPSFEVLMSYRPTVLENVCYGL
;
A
#
# COMPACT_ATOMS: atom_id res chain seq x y z
N MET A 1 24.40 24.91 -32.75
CA MET A 1 25.17 23.91 -33.55
C MET A 1 24.41 22.59 -33.52
N GLU A 2 23.30 22.39 -34.23
CA GLU A 2 22.81 23.00 -35.48
C GLU A 2 23.72 22.87 -36.71
N THR A 3 23.04 22.88 -37.86
CA THR A 3 23.51 23.04 -39.26
C THR A 3 24.50 22.02 -39.84
N LYS A 4 23.94 20.93 -40.37
CA LYS A 4 24.29 20.30 -41.67
C LYS A 4 23.09 19.44 -42.12
N LEU A 5 21.99 20.07 -42.51
CA LEU A 5 21.69 20.55 -43.88
C LEU A 5 21.36 19.40 -44.84
N CYS A 6 20.07 19.23 -45.10
CA CYS A 6 19.52 18.31 -46.10
C CYS A 6 19.83 18.81 -47.52
N LEU A 7 20.37 17.94 -48.39
CA LEU A 7 20.50 18.23 -49.83
C LEU A 7 20.75 16.95 -50.65
N LEU A 8 19.68 16.23 -51.00
CA LEU A 8 19.50 15.40 -52.22
C LEU A 8 18.19 14.58 -52.09
N ALA A 9 17.06 15.18 -52.49
CA ALA A 9 15.77 14.50 -52.59
C ALA A 9 15.00 14.98 -53.83
N SER A 10 14.34 14.05 -54.52
CA SER A 10 13.53 14.24 -55.74
C SER A 10 14.24 14.88 -56.94
N LEU A 11 14.73 14.01 -57.84
CA LEU A 11 14.42 14.17 -59.27
C LEU A 11 13.08 13.46 -59.53
N ILE A 12 12.28 14.00 -60.46
CA ILE A 12 10.90 13.59 -60.76
C ILE A 12 9.94 13.85 -59.60
N GLY A 13 9.05 14.84 -59.78
CA GLY A 13 8.04 15.20 -58.78
C GLY A 13 6.75 14.40 -58.93
N LEU A 14 6.34 13.73 -57.85
CA LEU A 14 4.99 13.22 -57.63
C LEU A 14 4.76 13.10 -56.12
N CYS A 15 3.64 13.64 -55.62
CA CYS A 15 3.20 13.66 -54.22
C CYS A 15 4.27 13.88 -53.14
N VAL A 16 4.40 15.14 -52.69
CA VAL A 16 4.72 15.38 -51.27
C VAL A 16 3.50 14.94 -50.45
N SER A 17 3.42 13.66 -50.10
CA SER A 17 2.67 13.24 -48.91
C SER A 17 3.43 13.81 -47.71
N VAL A 18 2.90 14.89 -47.13
CA VAL A 18 3.40 15.39 -45.84
C VAL A 18 3.39 14.21 -44.87
N LEU A 19 4.54 13.92 -44.27
CA LEU A 19 4.56 13.06 -43.09
C LEU A 19 3.91 13.88 -41.98
N ASP A 20 2.60 13.69 -41.82
CA ASP A 20 1.87 14.20 -40.68
C ASP A 20 2.53 13.66 -39.41
N PHE A 21 3.33 14.51 -38.79
CA PHE A 21 3.67 14.38 -37.38
C PHE A 21 2.37 14.60 -36.61
N HIS A 22 1.59 13.52 -36.52
CA HIS A 22 0.29 13.49 -35.87
C HIS A 22 0.51 13.58 -34.35
N GLN A 23 0.83 14.79 -33.89
CA GLN A 23 0.51 15.20 -32.54
C GLN A 23 -0.99 14.89 -32.32
N PRO A 24 -1.39 14.32 -31.18
CA PRO A 24 -2.81 14.10 -30.89
C PRO A 24 -3.50 15.46 -30.69
N THR A 25 -3.95 16.06 -31.80
CA THR A 25 -4.59 17.38 -31.86
C THR A 25 -6.05 17.36 -31.37
N THR A 26 -6.51 16.23 -30.82
CA THR A 26 -7.74 16.11 -30.04
C THR A 26 -7.58 16.77 -28.66
N VAL A 27 -7.42 18.09 -28.66
CA VAL A 27 -7.89 18.92 -27.55
C VAL A 27 -9.40 18.67 -27.45
N CYS A 28 -9.93 18.41 -26.25
CA CYS A 28 -11.37 18.22 -26.11
C CYS A 28 -12.13 19.44 -26.62
N GLY A 29 -13.28 19.21 -27.27
CA GLY A 29 -14.09 20.27 -27.87
C GLY A 29 -14.50 21.37 -26.86
N PRO A 30 -14.93 22.55 -27.34
CA PRO A 30 -15.03 23.78 -26.54
C PRO A 30 -16.15 23.79 -25.47
N LYS A 31 -16.78 22.65 -25.16
CA LYS A 31 -17.82 22.56 -24.14
C LYS A 31 -17.18 22.49 -22.74
N PRO A 32 -17.57 23.35 -21.79
CA PRO A 32 -17.00 23.33 -20.45
C PRO A 32 -17.41 22.09 -19.65
N ALA A 33 -16.47 21.55 -18.87
CA ALA A 33 -16.70 20.49 -17.88
C ALA A 33 -16.06 20.81 -16.52
N ASP A 34 -16.56 20.19 -15.46
CA ASP A 34 -15.95 20.21 -14.12
C ASP A 34 -15.43 18.81 -13.79
N ILE A 35 -14.10 18.64 -13.82
CA ILE A 35 -13.42 17.35 -13.66
C ILE A 35 -12.75 17.29 -12.28
N MET A 36 -13.06 16.26 -11.49
CA MET A 36 -12.35 15.95 -10.26
C MET A 36 -11.56 14.65 -10.43
N PHE A 37 -10.24 14.73 -10.27
CA PHE A 37 -9.44 13.54 -10.01
C PHE A 37 -9.56 13.16 -8.54
N LEU A 38 -9.85 11.89 -8.27
CA LEU A 38 -9.79 11.29 -6.95
C LEU A 38 -8.68 10.24 -6.95
N LEU A 39 -7.56 10.60 -6.36
CA LEU A 39 -6.31 9.86 -6.45
C LEU A 39 -6.09 9.04 -5.19
N ASP A 40 -6.02 7.72 -5.35
CA ASP A 40 -5.59 6.83 -4.29
C ASP A 40 -4.10 7.08 -4.00
N SER A 41 -3.82 7.20 -2.71
CA SER A 41 -2.55 7.55 -2.08
C SER A 41 -2.39 6.73 -0.78
N SER A 42 -2.97 5.52 -0.78
CA SER A 42 -2.76 4.49 0.24
C SER A 42 -1.36 3.87 0.15
N SER A 43 -0.98 3.12 1.19
CA SER A 43 0.38 2.56 1.35
C SER A 43 0.76 1.48 0.34
N SER A 44 -0.17 0.98 -0.47
CA SER A 44 0.09 0.02 -1.55
C SER A 44 0.61 0.71 -2.83
N ILE A 45 0.38 2.02 -2.99
CA ILE A 45 0.79 2.81 -4.15
C ILE A 45 2.10 3.56 -3.84
N TYR A 46 3.25 2.97 -4.16
CA TYR A 46 4.56 3.56 -3.85
C TYR A 46 4.73 5.01 -4.34
N ILE A 47 5.50 5.83 -3.62
CA ILE A 47 5.76 7.26 -3.94
C ILE A 47 6.22 7.52 -5.40
N LEU A 48 6.91 6.58 -6.05
CA LEU A 48 7.30 6.71 -7.47
C LEU A 48 6.15 6.41 -8.43
N ASP A 49 5.26 5.48 -8.06
CA ASP A 49 4.06 5.11 -8.81
C ASP A 49 2.96 6.15 -8.64
N TYR A 50 2.80 6.71 -7.44
CA TYR A 50 2.03 7.92 -7.19
C TYR A 50 2.52 9.09 -8.07
N LYS A 51 3.83 9.28 -8.25
CA LYS A 51 4.36 10.28 -9.21
C LYS A 51 3.99 9.98 -10.67
N LYS A 52 3.91 8.70 -11.08
CA LYS A 52 3.39 8.33 -12.42
C LYS A 52 1.90 8.65 -12.53
N GLN A 53 1.12 8.40 -11.48
CA GLN A 53 -0.28 8.81 -11.38
C GLN A 53 -0.44 10.33 -11.58
N LEU A 54 0.39 11.15 -10.92
CA LEU A 54 0.41 12.61 -11.11
C LEU A 54 0.86 13.04 -12.51
N ASN A 55 1.85 12.35 -13.11
CA ASN A 55 2.27 12.59 -14.49
C ASN A 55 1.15 12.27 -15.50
N PHE A 56 0.40 11.18 -15.28
CA PHE A 56 -0.75 10.81 -16.09
C PHE A 56 -1.90 11.82 -15.97
N VAL A 57 -2.20 12.30 -14.75
CA VAL A 57 -3.14 13.41 -14.51
C VAL A 57 -2.69 14.67 -15.26
N ASN A 58 -1.41 15.02 -15.21
CA ASN A 58 -0.84 16.14 -15.97
C ASN A 58 -0.99 15.97 -17.49
N ARG A 59 -0.83 14.74 -18.00
CA ARG A 59 -0.98 14.41 -19.42
C ARG A 59 -2.44 14.51 -19.88
N LEU A 60 -3.41 14.09 -19.05
CA LEU A 60 -4.85 14.33 -19.29
C LEU A 60 -5.21 15.82 -19.22
N ILE A 61 -4.58 16.59 -18.33
CA ILE A 61 -4.74 18.04 -18.26
C ILE A 61 -4.24 18.73 -19.54
N ASP A 62 -3.29 18.14 -20.27
CA ASP A 62 -2.91 18.66 -21.59
C ASP A 62 -4.01 18.50 -22.64
N THR A 63 -4.83 17.45 -22.57
CA THR A 63 -6.00 17.23 -23.45
C THR A 63 -7.09 18.30 -23.31
N PHE A 64 -7.27 18.88 -22.12
CA PHE A 64 -8.39 19.79 -21.84
C PHE A 64 -8.03 21.26 -22.09
N ASP A 65 -8.99 22.05 -22.57
CA ASP A 65 -8.85 23.52 -22.60
C ASP A 65 -9.24 24.10 -21.23
N ILE A 66 -8.22 24.44 -20.42
CA ILE A 66 -8.37 24.85 -19.02
C ILE A 66 -8.72 26.34 -18.93
N GLY A 67 -9.73 26.68 -18.13
CA GLY A 67 -10.09 28.07 -17.86
C GLY A 67 -11.41 28.23 -17.09
N ARG A 68 -11.65 29.43 -16.53
CA ARG A 68 -12.83 29.71 -15.69
C ARG A 68 -14.15 29.31 -16.34
N ASP A 69 -14.33 29.63 -17.61
CA ASP A 69 -15.56 29.37 -18.35
C ASP A 69 -15.41 28.22 -19.36
N LYS A 70 -14.25 27.53 -19.29
CA LYS A 70 -13.91 26.34 -20.07
C LYS A 70 -13.92 25.11 -19.16
N THR A 71 -13.00 24.16 -19.32
CA THR A 71 -12.87 23.03 -18.38
C THR A 71 -12.12 23.44 -17.11
N ARG A 72 -12.68 23.04 -15.96
CA ARG A 72 -12.10 23.21 -14.62
C ARG A 72 -11.65 21.87 -14.09
N VAL A 73 -10.52 21.85 -13.39
CA VAL A 73 -9.95 20.63 -12.81
C VAL A 73 -9.68 20.83 -11.33
N GLY A 74 -10.12 19.89 -10.51
CA GLY A 74 -9.72 19.72 -9.12
C GLY A 74 -9.08 18.36 -8.88
N VAL A 75 -8.34 18.25 -7.78
CA VAL A 75 -7.65 17.02 -7.36
C VAL A 75 -7.86 16.83 -5.87
N SER A 76 -8.42 15.69 -5.50
CA SER A 76 -8.47 15.21 -4.14
C SER A 76 -7.70 13.90 -4.05
N ILE A 77 -7.07 13.67 -2.90
CA ILE A 77 -6.23 12.50 -2.65
C ILE A 77 -6.83 11.74 -1.46
N PHE A 78 -6.70 10.41 -1.42
CA PHE A 78 -7.26 9.62 -0.32
C PHE A 78 -6.38 8.44 0.11
N SER A 79 -6.55 8.06 1.37
CA SER A 79 -6.06 6.82 1.96
C SER A 79 -7.03 6.39 3.06
N PHE A 80 -6.62 6.38 4.34
CA PHE A 80 -7.53 6.29 5.48
C PHE A 80 -8.48 7.49 5.55
N THR A 81 -8.04 8.65 5.07
CA THR A 81 -8.79 9.92 5.05
C THR A 81 -8.88 10.48 3.63
N TYR A 82 -9.85 11.35 3.39
CA TYR A 82 -9.93 12.19 2.20
C TYR A 82 -9.24 13.53 2.47
N GLN A 83 -8.38 13.98 1.55
CA GLN A 83 -7.77 15.31 1.60
C GLN A 83 -7.99 16.05 0.25
N PRO A 84 -8.77 17.16 0.22
CA PRO A 84 -8.83 18.01 -0.95
C PRO A 84 -7.49 18.71 -1.13
N SER A 85 -6.89 18.63 -2.33
CA SER A 85 -5.57 19.22 -2.60
C SER A 85 -5.65 20.39 -3.59
N ILE A 86 -6.55 20.32 -4.57
CA ILE A 86 -6.86 21.39 -5.54
C ILE A 86 -8.39 21.42 -5.72
N ALA A 87 -9.02 22.58 -5.56
CA ALA A 87 -10.45 22.73 -5.83
C ALA A 87 -10.69 23.18 -7.29
N LEU A 88 -11.88 22.88 -7.84
CA LEU A 88 -12.32 23.29 -9.19
C LEU A 88 -12.20 24.80 -9.48
N THR A 89 -12.08 25.63 -8.45
CA THR A 89 -11.96 27.10 -8.53
C THR A 89 -10.58 27.63 -8.21
N THR A 90 -9.57 26.78 -7.96
CA THR A 90 -8.23 27.20 -7.54
C THR A 90 -7.34 27.67 -8.69
N TYR A 91 -7.42 27.03 -9.86
CA TYR A 91 -6.59 27.36 -11.03
C TYR A 91 -7.41 27.46 -12.31
N ASP A 92 -7.10 28.49 -13.09
CA ASP A 92 -7.63 28.79 -14.42
C ASP A 92 -6.56 28.76 -15.53
N ASN A 93 -5.30 28.48 -15.16
CA ASN A 93 -4.16 28.30 -16.04
C ASN A 93 -3.67 26.85 -15.98
N LYS A 94 -3.55 26.21 -17.15
CA LYS A 94 -3.00 24.86 -17.34
C LYS A 94 -1.62 24.67 -16.68
N GLU A 95 -0.69 25.60 -16.83
CA GLU A 95 0.66 25.46 -16.26
C GLU A 95 0.67 25.50 -14.73
N ASN A 96 -0.07 26.46 -14.14
CA ASN A 96 -0.16 26.60 -12.68
C ASN A 96 -0.87 25.40 -12.06
N LEU A 97 -1.93 24.91 -12.72
CA LEU A 97 -2.61 23.68 -12.35
C LEU A 97 -1.64 22.49 -12.36
N LYS A 98 -0.92 22.22 -13.46
CA LYS A 98 0.03 21.10 -13.56
C LYS A 98 1.17 21.19 -12.54
N ARG A 99 1.65 22.41 -12.25
CA ARG A 99 2.66 22.64 -11.20
C ARG A 99 2.12 22.31 -9.80
N ALA A 100 0.84 22.61 -9.53
CA ALA A 100 0.19 22.26 -8.28
C ALA A 100 -0.16 20.77 -8.18
N VAL A 101 -0.48 20.09 -9.30
CA VAL A 101 -0.62 18.62 -9.36
C VAL A 101 0.68 17.95 -8.93
N ASN A 102 1.82 18.41 -9.43
CA ASN A 102 3.15 17.93 -9.00
C ASN A 102 3.52 18.28 -7.54
N GLN A 103 2.68 19.03 -6.84
CA GLN A 103 2.83 19.41 -5.43
C GLN A 103 1.74 18.80 -4.53
N THR A 104 0.80 18.00 -5.06
CA THR A 104 -0.14 17.27 -4.21
C THR A 104 0.64 16.25 -3.37
N ARG A 105 0.34 16.23 -2.07
CA ARG A 105 1.05 15.35 -1.12
C ARG A 105 0.81 13.88 -1.49
N TYR A 106 1.81 13.05 -1.26
CA TYR A 106 1.59 11.63 -1.07
C TYR A 106 1.08 11.43 0.37
N LEU A 107 -0.05 10.74 0.54
CA LEU A 107 -0.48 10.24 1.85
C LEU A 107 0.16 8.86 2.09
N THR A 108 -0.16 8.25 3.23
CA THR A 108 0.01 6.83 3.50
C THR A 108 -1.17 6.35 4.34
N GLY A 109 -1.44 5.04 4.38
CA GLY A 109 -2.53 4.45 5.15
C GLY A 109 -3.25 3.33 4.40
N GLY A 110 -4.37 2.86 4.94
CA GLY A 110 -5.28 1.97 4.23
C GLY A 110 -6.11 2.69 3.16
N THR A 111 -7.15 2.02 2.65
CA THR A 111 -7.87 2.44 1.43
C THR A 111 -9.37 2.59 1.70
N ASN A 112 -9.78 3.77 2.19
CA ASN A 112 -11.17 4.09 2.52
C ASN A 112 -11.92 4.72 1.33
N THR A 113 -11.97 4.01 0.20
CA THR A 113 -12.65 4.43 -1.03
C THR A 113 -14.09 4.93 -0.78
N HIS A 114 -14.84 4.28 0.11
CA HIS A 114 -16.17 4.74 0.50
C HIS A 114 -16.22 6.14 1.15
N ILE A 115 -15.27 6.49 2.02
CA ILE A 115 -15.15 7.83 2.61
C ILE A 115 -14.74 8.82 1.51
N ALA A 116 -13.81 8.42 0.65
CA ALA A 116 -13.29 9.25 -0.44
C ALA A 116 -14.37 9.63 -1.45
N LEU A 117 -15.25 8.69 -1.83
CA LEU A 117 -16.41 8.92 -2.70
C LEU A 117 -17.46 9.81 -2.01
N SER A 118 -17.72 9.59 -0.71
CA SER A 118 -18.67 10.41 0.06
C SER A 118 -18.22 11.87 0.17
N GLU A 119 -16.93 12.12 0.43
CA GLU A 119 -16.38 13.49 0.49
C GLU A 119 -16.13 14.11 -0.88
N LEU A 120 -15.83 13.32 -1.91
CA LEU A 120 -15.85 13.81 -3.30
C LEU A 120 -17.24 14.35 -3.66
N ARG A 121 -18.30 13.61 -3.31
CA ARG A 121 -19.71 13.97 -3.51
C ARG A 121 -20.13 15.21 -2.69
N ARG A 122 -19.73 15.30 -1.42
CA ARG A 122 -20.16 16.38 -0.49
C ARG A 122 -19.33 17.65 -0.61
N SER A 123 -18.02 17.49 -0.80
CA SER A 123 -17.02 18.54 -0.60
C SER A 123 -16.24 18.84 -1.88
N GLY A 124 -15.85 17.83 -2.65
CA GLY A 124 -15.12 17.99 -3.93
C GLY A 124 -15.93 18.74 -4.99
N PHE A 125 -17.12 18.24 -5.32
CA PHE A 125 -18.04 18.86 -6.29
C PHE A 125 -18.86 20.04 -5.72
N ARG A 126 -18.58 20.52 -4.50
CA ARG A 126 -19.39 21.57 -3.83
C ARG A 126 -19.54 22.86 -4.65
N ASN A 127 -18.50 23.25 -5.38
CA ASN A 127 -18.47 24.46 -6.22
C ASN A 127 -18.66 24.15 -7.72
N ALA A 128 -19.16 22.95 -8.06
CA ALA A 128 -19.35 22.54 -9.45
C ALA A 128 -20.56 23.22 -10.10
N ARG A 129 -20.36 23.75 -11.30
CA ARG A 129 -21.38 24.43 -12.11
C ARG A 129 -22.60 23.52 -12.34
N PRO A 130 -23.82 24.07 -12.44
CA PRO A 130 -25.04 23.26 -12.61
C PRO A 130 -25.24 22.75 -14.05
N ASN A 131 -24.72 23.49 -15.04
CA ASN A 131 -25.02 23.34 -16.46
C ASN A 131 -23.82 22.83 -17.28
N VAL A 132 -22.95 22.02 -16.66
CA VAL A 132 -21.77 21.42 -17.29
C VAL A 132 -21.70 19.93 -16.96
N SER A 133 -21.00 19.14 -17.77
CA SER A 133 -20.68 17.75 -17.43
C SER A 133 -19.77 17.72 -16.19
N ARG A 134 -20.16 16.95 -15.18
CA ARG A 134 -19.38 16.72 -13.96
C ARG A 134 -18.75 15.34 -14.04
N ILE A 135 -17.42 15.29 -14.05
CA ILE A 135 -16.68 14.06 -14.31
C ILE A 135 -15.80 13.76 -13.09
N ALA A 136 -15.94 12.57 -12.51
CA ALA A 136 -14.97 12.01 -11.58
C ALA A 136 -14.04 11.05 -12.32
N ILE A 137 -12.74 11.15 -12.10
CA ILE A 137 -11.76 10.15 -12.53
C ILE A 137 -11.13 9.59 -11.25
N VAL A 138 -11.58 8.42 -10.84
CA VAL A 138 -11.10 7.71 -9.65
C VAL A 138 -9.95 6.80 -10.07
N MET A 139 -8.77 6.95 -9.48
CA MET A 139 -7.58 6.16 -9.78
C MET A 139 -7.17 5.39 -8.53
N THR A 140 -7.18 4.06 -8.57
CA THR A 140 -6.92 3.17 -7.41
C THR A 140 -6.33 1.83 -7.85
N ASP A 141 -5.64 1.14 -6.94
CA ASP A 141 -5.25 -0.27 -7.08
C ASP A 141 -6.33 -1.25 -6.57
N GLY A 142 -7.46 -0.73 -6.09
CA GLY A 142 -8.76 -1.40 -6.17
C GLY A 142 -9.10 -2.36 -5.03
N GLN A 143 -8.67 -2.09 -3.79
CA GLN A 143 -9.06 -2.87 -2.61
C GLN A 143 -9.53 -1.98 -1.45
N SER A 144 -10.82 -1.62 -1.38
CA SER A 144 -11.35 -0.90 -0.22
C SER A 144 -11.53 -1.79 1.00
N GLN A 145 -11.32 -1.20 2.17
CA GLN A 145 -11.63 -1.83 3.46
C GLN A 145 -13.13 -2.10 3.69
N ASP A 146 -14.02 -1.56 2.86
CA ASP A 146 -15.46 -1.90 2.88
C ASP A 146 -16.11 -1.77 1.48
N PHE A 147 -16.06 -2.87 0.71
CA PHE A 147 -16.73 -2.98 -0.60
C PHE A 147 -18.21 -2.53 -0.56
N LYS A 148 -18.96 -2.86 0.50
CA LYS A 148 -20.40 -2.57 0.55
C LYS A 148 -20.65 -1.07 0.67
N LYS A 149 -19.94 -0.38 1.57
CA LYS A 149 -20.01 1.08 1.67
C LYS A 149 -19.47 1.75 0.39
N THR A 150 -18.47 1.17 -0.25
CA THR A 150 -17.91 1.71 -1.52
C THR A 150 -18.94 1.65 -2.64
N PHE A 151 -19.66 0.53 -2.80
CA PHE A 151 -20.82 0.43 -3.69
C PHE A 151 -21.91 1.45 -3.34
N GLU A 152 -22.32 1.56 -2.07
CA GLU A 152 -23.37 2.50 -1.65
C GLU A 152 -23.01 3.97 -1.93
N GLU A 153 -21.77 4.40 -1.67
CA GLU A 153 -21.34 5.77 -1.93
C GLU A 153 -21.02 6.06 -3.41
N ALA A 154 -20.56 5.07 -4.17
CA ALA A 154 -20.44 5.19 -5.63
C ALA A 154 -21.81 5.43 -6.29
N GLN A 155 -22.84 4.67 -5.87
CA GLN A 155 -24.21 4.88 -6.35
C GLN A 155 -24.76 6.24 -5.92
N ARG A 156 -24.48 6.70 -4.68
CA ARG A 156 -24.84 8.05 -4.21
C ARG A 156 -24.12 9.16 -5.00
N LEU A 157 -22.86 8.96 -5.42
CA LEU A 157 -22.12 9.91 -6.25
C LEU A 157 -22.74 9.99 -7.65
N LYS A 158 -22.90 8.84 -8.33
CA LYS A 158 -23.52 8.74 -9.66
C LYS A 158 -24.92 9.37 -9.69
N ALA A 159 -25.73 9.16 -8.65
CA ALA A 159 -27.07 9.75 -8.51
C ALA A 159 -27.09 11.29 -8.45
N THR A 160 -25.97 11.99 -8.19
CA THR A 160 -25.90 13.46 -8.28
C THR A 160 -25.69 13.99 -9.71
N GLY A 161 -25.66 13.10 -10.71
CA GLY A 161 -25.32 13.45 -12.10
C GLY A 161 -23.83 13.67 -12.32
N VAL A 162 -22.98 13.01 -11.53
CA VAL A 162 -21.54 12.89 -11.78
C VAL A 162 -21.29 11.61 -12.55
N ILE A 163 -20.59 11.71 -13.67
CA ILE A 163 -20.14 10.56 -14.47
C ILE A 163 -18.77 10.15 -13.95
N VAL A 164 -18.61 8.87 -13.65
CA VAL A 164 -17.45 8.32 -12.92
C VAL A 164 -16.67 7.38 -13.83
N PHE A 165 -15.45 7.76 -14.18
CA PHE A 165 -14.44 6.84 -14.71
C PHE A 165 -13.69 6.19 -13.53
N ALA A 166 -13.56 4.87 -13.57
CA ALA A 166 -12.82 4.08 -12.59
C ALA A 166 -11.58 3.47 -13.27
N VAL A 167 -10.41 3.90 -12.84
CA VAL A 167 -9.10 3.47 -13.35
C VAL A 167 -8.46 2.55 -12.32
N GLY A 168 -8.47 1.25 -12.60
CA GLY A 168 -7.76 0.23 -11.85
C GLY A 168 -6.31 0.15 -12.31
N ILE A 169 -5.39 0.04 -11.35
CA ILE A 169 -3.95 0.06 -11.62
C ILE A 169 -3.29 -1.10 -10.87
N GLY A 170 -2.69 -2.03 -11.61
CA GLY A 170 -2.13 -3.26 -11.03
C GLY A 170 -2.92 -4.52 -11.42
N LYS A 171 -2.47 -5.67 -10.92
CA LYS A 171 -3.02 -6.99 -11.24
C LYS A 171 -3.96 -7.55 -10.16
N ASP A 172 -3.92 -6.96 -8.96
CA ASP A 172 -4.63 -7.41 -7.77
C ASP A 172 -5.90 -6.57 -7.49
N VAL A 173 -6.35 -5.80 -8.48
CA VAL A 173 -7.54 -4.94 -8.48
C VAL A 173 -8.82 -5.79 -8.33
N ASP A 174 -9.67 -5.50 -7.34
CA ASP A 174 -11.02 -6.09 -7.30
C ASP A 174 -11.88 -5.47 -8.41
N MET A 175 -12.01 -6.20 -9.51
CA MET A 175 -12.88 -5.86 -10.64
C MET A 175 -14.33 -5.58 -10.24
N LYS A 176 -14.83 -6.23 -9.17
CA LYS A 176 -16.18 -6.01 -8.65
C LYS A 176 -16.29 -4.65 -7.97
N GLU A 177 -15.27 -4.23 -7.22
CA GLU A 177 -15.22 -2.89 -6.63
C GLU A 177 -15.04 -1.82 -7.72
N LEU A 178 -14.10 -2.02 -8.65
CA LEU A 178 -13.83 -1.04 -9.70
C LEU A 178 -15.08 -0.82 -10.59
N THR A 179 -15.80 -1.89 -10.91
CA THR A 179 -17.09 -1.82 -11.62
C THR A 179 -18.18 -1.14 -10.78
N ALA A 180 -18.22 -1.38 -9.45
CA ALA A 180 -19.14 -0.66 -8.56
C ALA A 180 -18.89 0.86 -8.52
N ILE A 181 -17.63 1.29 -8.64
CA ILE A 181 -17.22 2.70 -8.68
C ILE A 181 -17.64 3.35 -10.02
N GLY A 182 -17.33 2.70 -11.15
CA GLY A 182 -17.54 3.21 -12.50
C GLY A 182 -19.00 3.50 -12.87
N SER A 183 -19.22 4.35 -13.87
CA SER A 183 -20.51 4.52 -14.53
C SER A 183 -20.81 3.38 -15.51
N GLU A 184 -22.04 3.31 -15.99
CA GLU A 184 -22.48 2.26 -16.93
C GLU A 184 -22.63 2.81 -18.36
N PRO A 185 -22.34 1.99 -19.40
CA PRO A 185 -21.90 0.60 -19.31
C PRO A 185 -20.42 0.48 -18.97
N SER A 186 -20.08 -0.57 -18.20
CA SER A 186 -18.78 -0.70 -17.55
C SER A 186 -17.59 -0.70 -18.53
N ASP A 187 -17.77 -1.18 -19.77
CA ASP A 187 -16.74 -1.22 -20.82
C ASP A 187 -16.26 0.16 -21.30
N GLN A 188 -17.03 1.22 -21.01
CA GLN A 188 -16.73 2.60 -21.41
C GLN A 188 -16.12 3.42 -20.27
N TYR A 189 -16.42 3.07 -19.01
CA TYR A 189 -16.05 3.85 -17.83
C TYR A 189 -15.09 3.14 -16.88
N VAL A 190 -14.90 1.83 -17.02
CA VAL A 190 -13.90 1.06 -16.27
C VAL A 190 -12.67 0.83 -17.16
N LEU A 191 -11.49 1.24 -16.68
CA LEU A 191 -10.23 1.07 -17.39
C LEU A 191 -9.20 0.39 -16.49
N LEU A 192 -8.32 -0.41 -17.10
CA LEU A 192 -7.26 -1.15 -16.41
C LEU A 192 -5.89 -0.86 -17.03
N ALA A 193 -4.93 -0.49 -16.19
CA ALA A 193 -3.50 -0.51 -16.50
C ALA A 193 -2.84 -1.61 -15.66
N ASN A 194 -1.97 -2.44 -16.26
CA ASN A 194 -1.40 -3.60 -15.54
C ASN A 194 -0.42 -3.20 -14.42
N ASP A 195 0.12 -1.98 -14.48
CA ASP A 195 0.84 -1.27 -13.43
C ASP A 195 0.78 0.26 -13.68
N PHE A 196 1.53 1.04 -12.88
CA PHE A 196 1.57 2.51 -13.00
C PHE A 196 2.44 3.04 -14.16
N ASN A 197 3.23 2.21 -14.83
CA ASN A 197 3.89 2.55 -16.10
C ASN A 197 2.86 2.45 -17.24
N ASP A 198 2.04 1.40 -17.21
CA ASP A 198 1.01 1.12 -18.21
C ASP A 198 -0.17 2.12 -18.21
N LEU A 199 -0.21 3.08 -17.30
CA LEU A 199 -1.17 4.20 -17.33
C LEU A 199 -1.19 4.89 -18.70
N ASP A 200 -0.02 5.07 -19.32
CA ASP A 200 0.09 5.68 -20.65
C ASP A 200 -0.57 4.86 -21.78
N THR A 201 -0.85 3.56 -21.57
CA THR A 201 -1.55 2.69 -22.53
C THR A 201 -3.07 2.86 -22.51
N ILE A 202 -3.64 3.36 -21.41
CA ILE A 202 -5.08 3.68 -21.29
C ILE A 202 -5.38 5.14 -21.61
N TYR A 203 -4.35 5.97 -21.80
CA TYR A 203 -4.47 7.42 -22.00
C TYR A 203 -5.46 7.80 -23.10
N ASP A 204 -5.25 7.36 -24.36
CA ASP A 204 -6.06 7.84 -25.49
C ASP A 204 -7.52 7.45 -25.32
N ARG A 205 -7.78 6.24 -24.81
CA ARG A 205 -9.12 5.74 -24.49
C ARG A 205 -9.79 6.59 -23.40
N LEU A 206 -9.10 6.88 -22.29
CA LEU A 206 -9.66 7.74 -21.23
C LEU A 206 -9.86 9.17 -21.72
N ALA A 207 -8.89 9.74 -22.45
CA ALA A 207 -8.94 11.08 -23.01
C ALA A 207 -10.14 11.25 -23.95
N ILE A 208 -10.30 10.35 -24.94
CA ILE A 208 -11.40 10.39 -25.90
C ILE A 208 -12.75 10.28 -25.17
N ARG A 209 -12.94 9.28 -24.28
CA ARG A 209 -14.21 9.14 -23.52
C ARG A 209 -14.48 10.33 -22.61
N ALA A 210 -13.45 10.87 -21.96
CA ALA A 210 -13.59 12.06 -21.11
C ALA A 210 -13.85 13.34 -21.93
N CYS A 211 -13.51 13.40 -23.23
CA CYS A 211 -13.99 14.43 -24.14
C CYS A 211 -15.45 14.19 -24.58
N GLU A 212 -15.82 12.96 -24.97
CA GLU A 212 -17.17 12.59 -25.42
C GLU A 212 -18.24 12.94 -24.39
N VAL A 213 -17.97 12.68 -23.10
CA VAL A 213 -18.86 13.02 -21.97
C VAL A 213 -19.12 14.52 -21.82
N GLN A 214 -18.27 15.40 -22.38
CA GLN A 214 -18.48 16.86 -22.39
C GLN A 214 -19.53 17.26 -23.45
N THR A 215 -19.84 16.37 -24.39
CA THR A 215 -20.79 16.64 -25.49
C THR A 215 -22.24 16.41 -25.12
N VAL A 216 -22.51 15.52 -24.16
CA VAL A 216 -23.85 15.11 -23.72
C VAL A 216 -24.52 16.23 -22.92
N GLU A 217 -25.29 17.06 -23.63
CA GLU A 217 -26.20 18.00 -22.99
C GLU A 217 -27.28 17.25 -22.20
N LYS A 218 -27.65 17.80 -21.03
CA LYS A 218 -28.85 17.35 -20.31
C LYS A 218 -30.08 17.71 -21.12
N THR A 219 -30.54 16.78 -21.96
CA THR A 219 -31.92 16.76 -22.44
C THR A 219 -32.83 16.59 -21.24
N THR A 220 -33.21 17.71 -20.62
CA THR A 220 -34.11 17.73 -19.47
C THR A 220 -35.49 17.31 -19.96
N THR A 221 -35.78 16.01 -19.85
CA THR A 221 -37.10 15.46 -20.13
C THR A 221 -38.06 15.93 -19.03
N THR A 222 -38.66 17.11 -19.25
CA THR A 222 -39.69 17.67 -18.39
C THR A 222 -40.92 16.76 -18.42
N LEU A 223 -41.03 15.86 -17.44
CA LEU A 223 -42.26 15.14 -17.19
C LEU A 223 -43.26 16.11 -16.55
N GLU A 224 -44.35 16.38 -17.26
CA GLU A 224 -45.40 17.29 -16.78
C GLU A 224 -46.12 16.72 -15.53
N PRO A 225 -46.51 17.56 -14.58
CA PRO A 225 -47.16 17.11 -13.34
C PRO A 225 -48.61 16.69 -13.58
N THR A 226 -48.82 15.44 -13.97
CA THR A 226 -50.17 14.85 -14.08
C THR A 226 -50.82 14.75 -12.71
N THR A 227 -51.71 15.71 -12.42
CA THR A 227 -52.52 15.76 -11.20
C THR A 227 -53.82 14.99 -11.41
N THR A 228 -54.20 14.09 -10.49
CA THR A 228 -55.60 13.94 -10.01
C THR A 228 -55.73 12.95 -8.85
N ILE A 229 -56.29 13.47 -7.77
CA ILE A 229 -56.67 12.88 -6.47
C ILE A 229 -57.68 11.72 -6.59
N LYS A 230 -57.58 10.73 -5.69
CA LYS A 230 -58.75 10.26 -4.89
C LYS A 230 -58.38 9.53 -3.60
N SER A 231 -59.04 9.95 -2.52
CA SER A 231 -58.88 9.43 -1.15
C SER A 231 -59.88 8.32 -0.83
N THR A 232 -59.62 7.52 0.20
CA THR A 232 -60.66 6.81 0.97
C THR A 232 -60.25 6.72 2.45
N THR A 233 -61.22 6.93 3.34
CA THR A 233 -61.04 7.03 4.81
C THR A 233 -61.65 5.81 5.50
N THR A 234 -61.13 5.40 6.66
CA THR A 234 -61.91 4.71 7.72
C THR A 234 -61.29 5.00 9.10
N LYS A 235 -62.08 4.86 10.17
CA LYS A 235 -61.85 5.44 11.50
C LYS A 235 -61.16 4.49 12.49
N THR A 236 -60.54 5.10 13.51
CA THR A 236 -60.24 4.55 14.85
C THR A 236 -61.49 4.02 15.55
N THR A 237 -61.36 3.02 16.43
CA THR A 237 -62.27 2.76 17.57
C THR A 237 -61.49 2.15 18.73
N THR A 238 -61.86 2.48 19.97
CA THR A 238 -61.16 2.14 21.23
C THR A 238 -62.07 1.30 22.13
N THR A 239 -61.54 0.27 22.81
CA THR A 239 -62.18 -0.42 23.95
C THR A 239 -61.11 -0.92 24.95
N THR A 240 -61.50 -1.26 26.19
CA THR A 240 -60.65 -1.28 27.41
C THR A 240 -60.68 -2.59 28.22
N GLU A 241 -59.53 -2.92 28.85
CA GLU A 241 -59.36 -3.66 30.14
C GLU A 241 -59.90 -5.11 30.31
N PRO A 242 -59.59 -5.87 31.42
CA PRO A 242 -58.65 -5.63 32.53
C PRO A 242 -57.67 -6.80 32.85
N LYS A 243 -56.89 -6.65 33.94
CA LYS A 243 -56.01 -7.63 34.62
C LYS A 243 -56.67 -8.97 35.02
N THR A 244 -55.83 -10.00 35.25
CA THR A 244 -55.87 -10.87 36.47
C THR A 244 -54.46 -11.46 36.75
N THR A 245 -54.17 -11.76 38.02
CA THR A 245 -52.85 -12.15 38.56
C THR A 245 -52.80 -13.63 38.99
N THR A 246 -51.66 -14.33 38.87
CA THR A 246 -51.28 -15.37 39.84
C THR A 246 -49.76 -15.57 39.88
N GLU A 247 -49.22 -15.85 41.08
CA GLU A 247 -47.81 -16.15 41.38
C GLU A 247 -47.77 -17.23 42.47
N VAL A 248 -47.09 -18.37 42.24
CA VAL A 248 -46.76 -19.41 43.25
C VAL A 248 -45.42 -20.08 42.85
N ILE A 249 -44.65 -20.57 43.83
CA ILE A 249 -43.25 -21.03 43.70
C ILE A 249 -43.09 -22.49 44.27
N PRO A 250 -41.88 -22.98 44.60
CA PRO A 250 -40.95 -23.85 43.85
C PRO A 250 -41.17 -25.39 44.05
N PRO A 251 -40.24 -26.28 43.63
CA PRO A 251 -39.28 -26.79 44.64
C PRO A 251 -37.83 -27.11 44.16
N THR A 252 -36.86 -26.62 44.94
CA THR A 252 -35.74 -27.34 45.61
C THR A 252 -34.92 -28.47 44.91
N THR A 253 -33.69 -28.09 44.54
CA THR A 253 -32.38 -28.82 44.51
C THR A 253 -32.28 -30.36 44.46
N THR A 254 -31.51 -30.84 43.47
CA THR A 254 -30.40 -31.83 43.59
C THR A 254 -29.56 -31.75 42.29
N ILE A 255 -28.26 -32.03 42.17
CA ILE A 255 -27.13 -32.42 43.06
C ILE A 255 -25.93 -31.45 42.70
N GLU A 256 -24.62 -31.51 43.05
CA GLU A 256 -23.70 -32.40 43.80
C GLU A 256 -22.51 -31.56 44.39
N LYS A 257 -21.28 -32.09 44.56
CA LYS A 257 -20.09 -31.37 45.09
C LYS A 257 -18.74 -32.03 44.75
N THR A 258 -17.91 -31.36 43.95
CA THR A 258 -16.47 -31.71 43.75
C THR A 258 -15.53 -30.51 43.92
N THR A 259 -14.25 -30.78 44.16
CA THR A 259 -13.24 -29.83 44.69
C THR A 259 -12.55 -28.97 43.62
N PRO A 260 -12.10 -27.73 43.96
CA PRO A 260 -11.34 -26.89 43.05
C PRO A 260 -9.91 -27.42 42.87
N ILE A 261 -9.48 -27.61 41.63
CA ILE A 261 -8.09 -27.92 41.28
C ILE A 261 -7.31 -26.60 41.12
N THR A 262 -6.14 -26.52 41.75
CA THR A 262 -5.30 -25.32 41.76
C THR A 262 -4.74 -25.01 40.37
N LYS A 263 -4.88 -23.76 39.93
CA LYS A 263 -4.25 -23.26 38.69
C LYS A 263 -2.71 -23.33 38.82
N PRO A 264 -1.98 -23.90 37.85
CA PRO A 264 -0.52 -23.83 37.84
C PRO A 264 -0.06 -22.38 37.64
N THR A 265 0.73 -21.87 38.58
CA THR A 265 1.46 -20.61 38.42
C THR A 265 2.80 -20.91 37.76
N THR A 266 2.90 -20.69 36.45
CA THR A 266 4.21 -20.71 35.77
C THR A 266 4.99 -19.49 36.22
N THR A 267 6.02 -19.70 37.05
CA THR A 267 6.85 -18.63 37.62
C THR A 267 7.51 -17.79 36.53
N GLU A 268 7.27 -16.48 36.52
CA GLU A 268 8.08 -15.55 35.74
C GLU A 268 9.54 -15.66 36.18
N LYS A 269 10.41 -16.11 35.27
CA LYS A 269 11.85 -16.19 35.55
C LYS A 269 12.44 -14.79 35.47
N ILE A 270 12.34 -14.05 36.57
CA ILE A 270 12.97 -12.73 36.75
C ILE A 270 14.43 -12.84 36.30
N ILE A 271 14.80 -12.11 35.25
CA ILE A 271 16.17 -12.06 34.76
C ILE A 271 16.98 -11.29 35.80
N THR A 272 17.71 -12.01 36.64
CA THR A 272 18.72 -11.45 37.53
C THR A 272 19.75 -10.72 36.68
N THR A 273 19.96 -9.43 36.97
CA THR A 273 20.99 -8.61 36.35
C THR A 273 22.38 -9.05 36.83
N ASP A 274 22.93 -10.10 36.22
CA ASP A 274 24.33 -10.46 36.41
C ASP A 274 25.22 -9.55 35.54
N SER A 275 26.26 -8.99 36.15
CA SER A 275 27.04 -7.85 35.64
C SER A 275 28.32 -8.30 34.93
N SER A 276 28.18 -9.13 33.90
CA SER A 276 29.31 -9.78 33.21
C SER A 276 29.59 -9.35 31.76
N MET A 277 28.85 -8.38 31.19
CA MET A 277 29.25 -7.67 29.95
C MET A 277 30.11 -6.43 30.24
N ASN A 278 31.17 -6.61 31.05
CA ASN A 278 32.15 -5.57 31.39
C ASN A 278 33.54 -5.82 30.78
N ASP A 279 33.74 -6.92 30.05
CA ASP A 279 34.94 -7.17 29.23
C ASP A 279 34.64 -6.98 27.74
N LYS A 280 35.66 -6.60 26.97
CA LYS A 280 35.59 -6.37 25.52
C LYS A 280 35.78 -7.68 24.75
N SER A 281 34.83 -8.60 24.91
CA SER A 281 34.54 -9.66 23.95
C SER A 281 33.95 -9.06 22.66
N SER A 282 34.79 -8.32 21.93
CA SER A 282 34.44 -7.62 20.69
C SER A 282 33.93 -8.62 19.65
N CYS A 283 32.63 -8.64 19.42
CA CYS A 283 31.97 -9.66 18.60
C CYS A 283 32.57 -9.69 17.19
N GLY A 284 33.04 -10.85 16.73
CA GLY A 284 33.89 -10.98 15.55
C GLY A 284 35.34 -10.63 15.84
N ARG A 285 35.92 -11.14 16.95
CA ARG A 285 37.34 -10.91 17.25
C ARG A 285 38.24 -11.86 16.45
N ASN A 286 37.78 -13.10 16.27
CA ASN A 286 38.59 -14.20 15.77
C ASN A 286 38.06 -14.74 14.44
N ASN A 287 36.73 -14.76 14.25
CA ASN A 287 36.06 -15.25 13.05
C ASN A 287 35.37 -14.12 12.29
N MET A 288 35.35 -14.22 10.96
CA MET A 288 34.58 -13.32 10.11
C MET A 288 33.10 -13.73 10.09
N ALA A 289 32.19 -12.76 10.14
CA ALA A 289 30.77 -12.97 9.89
C ALA A 289 30.14 -11.82 9.11
N ASP A 290 29.20 -12.19 8.25
CA ASP A 290 28.30 -11.29 7.53
C ASP A 290 26.92 -11.47 8.15
N ILE A 291 26.34 -10.38 8.67
CA ILE A 291 25.13 -10.42 9.51
C ILE A 291 24.03 -9.59 8.85
N MET A 292 22.93 -10.25 8.45
CA MET A 292 21.76 -9.62 7.86
C MET A 292 20.63 -9.51 8.89
N PHE A 293 20.27 -8.29 9.27
CA PHE A 293 19.03 -8.05 10.00
C PHE A 293 17.85 -8.09 9.02
N VAL A 294 16.76 -8.77 9.38
CA VAL A 294 15.60 -8.98 8.50
C VAL A 294 14.31 -8.76 9.27
N PHE A 295 13.44 -7.86 8.81
CA PHE A 295 12.14 -7.63 9.45
C PHE A 295 11.13 -7.00 8.49
N ASP A 296 9.84 -7.27 8.67
CA ASP A 296 8.79 -6.64 7.84
C ASP A 296 8.38 -5.29 8.44
N SER A 297 9.04 -4.21 8.04
CA SER A 297 8.79 -2.88 8.61
C SER A 297 7.36 -2.38 8.42
N MET A 298 6.65 -2.88 7.41
CA MET A 298 5.25 -2.57 7.13
C MET A 298 4.33 -3.30 8.12
N ALA A 299 4.57 -4.60 8.37
CA ALA A 299 3.83 -5.38 9.36
C ALA A 299 4.04 -4.88 10.81
N PHE A 300 5.29 -4.54 11.18
CA PHE A 300 5.60 -3.96 12.49
C PHE A 300 4.98 -2.56 12.68
N GLY A 301 4.92 -1.77 11.61
CA GLY A 301 4.47 -0.37 11.64
C GLY A 301 5.47 0.56 12.35
N TYR A 302 5.38 1.86 12.02
CA TYR A 302 6.42 2.86 12.33
C TYR A 302 6.97 2.81 13.77
N THR A 303 6.11 2.82 14.79
CA THR A 303 6.55 2.88 16.19
C THR A 303 7.37 1.65 16.60
N LYS A 304 6.96 0.44 16.21
CA LYS A 304 7.67 -0.81 16.54
C LYS A 304 8.93 -0.95 15.71
N THR A 305 8.84 -0.66 14.42
CA THR A 305 9.97 -0.52 13.48
C THR A 305 11.06 0.42 14.03
N MET A 306 10.69 1.56 14.61
CA MET A 306 11.66 2.47 15.23
C MET A 306 12.28 1.94 16.54
N HIS A 307 11.65 0.99 17.24
CA HIS A 307 12.30 0.27 18.34
C HIS A 307 13.30 -0.77 17.81
N ILE A 308 12.97 -1.48 16.72
CA ILE A 308 13.89 -2.42 16.04
C ILE A 308 15.12 -1.68 15.51
N TYR A 309 14.93 -0.57 14.78
CA TYR A 309 16.04 0.26 14.29
C TYR A 309 16.96 0.76 15.43
N LYS A 310 16.40 1.20 16.56
CA LYS A 310 17.20 1.57 17.73
C LYS A 310 17.94 0.37 18.32
N PHE A 311 17.29 -0.78 18.42
CA PHE A 311 17.86 -2.00 18.99
C PHE A 311 19.03 -2.55 18.16
N ILE A 312 18.89 -2.57 16.83
CA ILE A 312 19.98 -2.87 15.88
C ILE A 312 21.14 -1.89 16.09
N ASN A 313 20.86 -0.58 16.13
CA ASN A 313 21.88 0.46 16.35
C ASN A 313 22.59 0.34 17.71
N GLU A 314 21.96 -0.22 18.74
CA GLU A 314 22.61 -0.53 20.03
C GLU A 314 23.41 -1.84 19.97
N ILE A 315 22.98 -2.85 19.22
CA ILE A 315 23.69 -4.12 19.02
C ILE A 315 25.00 -3.93 18.23
N ILE A 316 24.94 -3.25 17.09
CA ILE A 316 26.09 -3.15 16.17
C ILE A 316 27.30 -2.40 16.77
N ARG A 317 27.10 -1.60 17.83
CA ARG A 317 28.19 -0.94 18.57
C ARG A 317 29.13 -1.89 19.31
N TYR A 318 28.69 -3.13 19.57
CA TYR A 318 29.49 -4.16 20.22
C TYR A 318 30.13 -5.14 19.21
N MET A 319 29.89 -4.92 17.90
CA MET A 319 30.42 -5.71 16.80
C MET A 319 31.68 -5.08 16.19
N SER A 320 32.62 -5.91 15.76
CA SER A 320 33.93 -5.51 15.23
C SER A 320 33.86 -5.03 13.78
N ILE A 321 32.89 -4.16 13.47
CA ILE A 321 32.62 -3.69 12.10
C ILE A 321 33.78 -2.82 11.58
N GLY A 322 34.31 -1.94 12.43
CA GLY A 322 35.44 -1.07 12.09
C GLY A 322 36.77 -1.79 11.84
N SER A 323 36.89 -3.08 12.17
CA SER A 323 38.05 -3.91 11.78
C SER A 323 37.84 -4.69 10.48
N GLY A 324 36.63 -4.66 9.91
CA GLY A 324 36.23 -5.48 8.77
C GLY A 324 35.87 -6.93 9.12
N ASN A 325 36.08 -7.39 10.36
CA ASN A 325 35.74 -8.77 10.74
C ASN A 325 34.23 -9.02 10.68
N ILE A 326 33.41 -8.09 11.17
CA ILE A 326 31.96 -8.13 11.01
C ILE A 326 31.53 -7.23 9.85
N ARG A 327 30.65 -7.75 8.99
CA ARG A 327 29.88 -6.98 8.01
C ARG A 327 28.41 -7.03 8.42
N VAL A 328 27.69 -5.93 8.27
CA VAL A 328 26.25 -5.85 8.58
C VAL A 328 25.45 -5.32 7.40
N GLY A 329 24.28 -5.90 7.17
CA GLY A 329 23.29 -5.43 6.21
C GLY A 329 21.88 -5.55 6.76
N LEU A 330 20.91 -5.00 6.03
CA LEU A 330 19.51 -4.91 6.46
C LEU A 330 18.55 -5.23 5.31
N ILE A 331 17.47 -5.94 5.62
CA ILE A 331 16.29 -6.08 4.78
C ILE A 331 15.06 -5.69 5.61
N SER A 332 14.49 -4.52 5.34
CA SER A 332 13.32 -3.97 6.05
C SER A 332 12.13 -3.62 5.15
N GLU A 333 12.36 -3.43 3.85
CA GLU A 333 11.40 -2.89 2.87
C GLU A 333 11.64 -3.50 1.48
N ILE A 334 10.60 -3.79 0.69
CA ILE A 334 10.75 -4.12 -0.74
C ILE A 334 10.71 -2.82 -1.56
N CYS A 335 11.83 -2.09 -1.55
CA CYS A 335 12.16 -1.08 -2.56
C CYS A 335 13.38 -1.59 -3.35
N GLN A 336 13.25 -1.78 -4.67
CA GLN A 336 14.37 -2.27 -5.48
C GLN A 336 15.51 -1.23 -5.52
N ASN A 337 16.75 -1.72 -5.45
CA ASN A 337 18.00 -0.94 -5.47
C ASN A 337 18.27 -0.01 -4.27
N THR A 338 17.86 -0.41 -3.06
CA THR A 338 18.69 -0.15 -1.87
C THR A 338 19.29 -1.43 -1.34
N ASP A 339 20.14 -2.07 -2.14
CA ASP A 339 21.20 -2.88 -1.56
C ASP A 339 22.11 -1.94 -0.79
N ILE A 340 22.10 -2.00 0.54
CA ILE A 340 23.23 -1.52 1.31
C ILE A 340 24.31 -2.60 1.22
N SER A 341 24.93 -2.70 0.02
CA SER A 341 26.25 -3.34 -0.09
C SER A 341 27.22 -2.52 0.75
N LEU A 342 28.26 -3.17 1.28
CA LEU A 342 29.27 -2.49 2.10
C LEU A 342 30.27 -1.69 1.26
N ASP A 343 30.08 -1.68 -0.05
CA ASP A 343 30.83 -0.98 -1.08
C ASP A 343 29.91 -0.53 -2.24
N GLN A 344 30.24 0.63 -2.81
CA GLN A 344 29.88 1.14 -4.15
C GLN A 344 28.41 1.39 -4.55
N PHE A 345 28.19 2.62 -5.02
CA PHE A 345 27.45 2.84 -6.28
C PHE A 345 28.41 2.64 -7.46
N SER A 346 28.01 1.89 -8.50
CA SER A 346 28.48 2.09 -9.90
C SER A 346 27.76 1.19 -10.92
N ASP A 347 27.24 1.80 -11.98
CA ASP A 347 26.59 1.20 -13.18
C ASP A 347 25.16 0.61 -13.00
N LEU A 348 24.39 0.61 -14.09
CA LEU A 348 22.92 0.45 -14.15
C LEU A 348 22.42 -0.59 -15.17
N THR A 349 23.26 -1.18 -16.01
CA THR A 349 22.84 -1.89 -17.25
C THR A 349 22.29 -3.33 -17.09
N LYS A 350 21.98 -3.82 -15.87
CA LYS A 350 21.76 -5.26 -15.61
C LYS A 350 20.33 -5.71 -15.23
N ILE A 351 19.32 -4.85 -15.30
CA ILE A 351 18.01 -5.11 -14.63
C ILE A 351 16.92 -5.71 -15.54
N SER A 352 17.02 -5.60 -16.87
CA SER A 352 15.95 -5.99 -17.81
C SER A 352 15.48 -7.45 -17.71
N ASN A 353 16.30 -8.35 -17.18
CA ASN A 353 16.00 -9.79 -17.11
C ASN A 353 15.53 -10.27 -15.72
N TYR A 354 15.40 -9.38 -14.72
CA TYR A 354 14.98 -9.76 -13.36
C TYR A 354 13.50 -9.49 -13.06
N VAL A 355 12.87 -8.58 -13.82
CA VAL A 355 11.49 -8.08 -13.58
C VAL A 355 10.40 -9.13 -13.88
N ALA A 356 10.75 -10.26 -14.49
CA ALA A 356 9.82 -11.31 -14.91
C ALA A 356 9.34 -12.26 -13.80
N SER A 357 9.66 -12.05 -12.51
CA SER A 357 9.23 -12.98 -11.46
C SER A 357 8.95 -12.37 -10.07
N TYR A 358 7.85 -12.85 -9.46
CA TYR A 358 7.40 -12.72 -8.07
C TYR A 358 6.87 -11.38 -7.55
N GLN A 359 5.53 -11.28 -7.52
CA GLN A 359 4.80 -10.72 -6.37
C GLN A 359 5.08 -11.58 -5.12
N THR A 360 5.22 -10.94 -3.95
CA THR A 360 4.75 -11.41 -2.62
C THR A 360 4.94 -10.26 -1.62
N PHE A 361 4.06 -10.16 -0.63
CA PHE A 361 4.26 -9.35 0.58
C PHE A 361 4.42 -10.28 1.81
N GLY A 362 4.85 -9.73 2.95
CA GLY A 362 5.13 -10.49 4.18
C GLY A 362 6.59 -10.93 4.31
N LEU A 363 6.90 -11.72 5.35
CA LEU A 363 8.28 -12.07 5.69
C LEU A 363 8.97 -13.04 4.70
N ALA A 364 8.20 -13.84 3.96
CA ALA A 364 8.71 -14.87 3.04
C ALA A 364 9.60 -14.29 1.91
N PRO A 365 9.21 -13.26 1.15
CA PRO A 365 10.08 -12.62 0.15
C PRO A 365 11.37 -12.04 0.74
N TYR A 366 11.36 -11.52 1.97
CA TYR A 366 12.58 -11.02 2.61
C TYR A 366 13.57 -12.15 2.92
N ILE A 367 13.09 -13.31 3.42
CA ILE A 367 13.93 -14.50 3.61
C ILE A 367 14.40 -15.08 2.26
N LYS A 368 13.58 -14.97 1.21
CA LYS A 368 13.97 -15.35 -0.15
C LYS A 368 15.09 -14.45 -0.70
N GLN A 369 14.98 -13.12 -0.55
CA GLN A 369 16.00 -12.13 -0.95
C GLN A 369 17.31 -12.36 -0.19
N LEU A 370 17.24 -12.48 1.14
CA LEU A 370 18.34 -12.87 2.03
C LEU A 370 19.10 -14.07 1.46
N ARG A 371 18.36 -15.13 1.13
CA ARG A 371 18.89 -16.42 0.71
C ARG A 371 19.52 -16.41 -0.68
N ILE A 372 18.95 -15.66 -1.64
CA ILE A 372 19.41 -15.68 -3.04
C ILE A 372 20.44 -14.61 -3.40
N ALA A 373 20.58 -13.53 -2.61
CA ALA A 373 21.41 -12.40 -3.01
C ALA A 373 22.14 -11.64 -1.88
N SER A 374 21.67 -11.66 -0.62
CA SER A 374 22.27 -10.80 0.42
C SER A 374 23.63 -11.27 0.97
N PHE A 375 24.05 -12.50 0.64
CA PHE A 375 25.39 -13.01 0.95
C PHE A 375 26.23 -13.25 -0.32
N ASP A 376 25.81 -12.71 -1.46
CA ASP A 376 26.56 -12.84 -2.71
C ASP A 376 27.86 -12.01 -2.65
N PRO A 377 29.03 -12.52 -3.12
CA PRO A 377 30.27 -11.77 -3.14
C PRO A 377 30.23 -10.45 -3.93
N THR A 378 29.32 -10.32 -4.91
CA THR A 378 29.08 -9.07 -5.67
C THR A 378 28.26 -8.03 -4.91
N ARG A 379 27.77 -8.36 -3.71
CA ARG A 379 27.01 -7.50 -2.79
C ARG A 379 27.67 -7.42 -1.39
N GLY A 380 28.99 -7.55 -1.35
CA GLY A 380 29.77 -7.47 -0.11
C GLY A 380 29.77 -8.75 0.75
N GLY A 381 29.21 -9.87 0.29
CA GLY A 381 29.34 -11.16 0.96
C GLY A 381 30.77 -11.73 0.92
N ARG A 382 31.13 -12.59 1.86
CA ARG A 382 32.44 -13.24 1.95
C ARG A 382 32.31 -14.75 2.04
N MET A 383 32.94 -15.46 1.09
CA MET A 383 32.94 -16.93 1.04
C MET A 383 33.54 -17.61 2.30
N ASN A 384 34.39 -16.89 3.04
CA ASN A 384 35.07 -17.40 4.24
C ASN A 384 34.48 -16.82 5.56
N ALA A 385 33.27 -16.25 5.53
CA ALA A 385 32.59 -15.71 6.70
C ALA A 385 31.35 -16.53 7.07
N ARG A 386 31.01 -16.60 8.36
CA ARG A 386 29.69 -17.11 8.81
C ARG A 386 28.59 -16.20 8.27
N ARG A 387 27.55 -16.78 7.68
CA ARG A 387 26.42 -16.07 7.09
C ARG A 387 25.24 -16.14 8.06
N ILE A 388 24.99 -15.04 8.78
CA ILE A 388 24.07 -15.00 9.92
C ILE A 388 22.87 -14.13 9.55
N ALA A 389 21.66 -14.61 9.84
CA ALA A 389 20.43 -13.85 9.65
C ALA A 389 19.71 -13.65 10.98
N ILE A 390 19.33 -12.41 11.30
CA ILE A 390 18.62 -12.05 12.54
C ILE A 390 17.24 -11.54 12.14
N LEU A 391 16.25 -12.43 12.23
CA LEU A 391 14.86 -12.15 11.88
C LEU A 391 14.13 -11.56 13.07
N PHE A 392 13.45 -10.41 12.90
CA PHE A 392 12.45 -9.96 13.88
C PHE A 392 11.06 -10.39 13.43
N VAL A 393 10.27 -10.99 14.34
CA VAL A 393 8.89 -11.45 14.07
C VAL A 393 7.91 -11.05 15.19
N GLU A 394 6.64 -10.83 14.86
CA GLU A 394 5.55 -10.67 15.84
C GLU A 394 4.80 -12.00 16.11
N ASP A 395 3.91 -11.97 17.11
CA ASP A 395 2.90 -13.00 17.39
C ASP A 395 2.07 -13.41 16.15
N ILE A 396 1.85 -12.48 15.20
CA ILE A 396 0.98 -12.65 14.04
C ILE A 396 1.74 -12.17 12.79
N PHE A 397 1.84 -13.03 11.78
CA PHE A 397 2.33 -12.69 10.45
C PHE A 397 1.66 -13.56 9.38
N GLU A 398 1.51 -13.02 8.17
CA GLU A 398 0.81 -13.69 7.07
C GLU A 398 1.68 -14.73 6.35
N ASN A 399 1.05 -15.59 5.55
CA ASN A 399 1.71 -16.56 4.67
C ASN A 399 2.72 -17.49 5.39
N VAL A 400 2.42 -17.86 6.65
CA VAL A 400 3.29 -18.61 7.57
C VAL A 400 4.00 -19.78 6.90
N GLN A 401 3.30 -20.60 6.10
CA GLN A 401 3.89 -21.78 5.47
C GLN A 401 5.05 -21.43 4.52
N ASP A 402 4.97 -20.32 3.79
CA ASP A 402 6.03 -19.88 2.88
C ASP A 402 7.21 -19.25 3.61
N VAL A 403 6.94 -18.54 4.72
CA VAL A 403 7.98 -18.08 5.65
C VAL A 403 8.78 -19.28 6.18
N LEU A 404 8.10 -20.33 6.63
CA LEU A 404 8.74 -21.57 7.08
C LEU A 404 9.47 -22.31 5.95
N ASN A 405 8.96 -22.28 4.71
CA ASN A 405 9.59 -22.91 3.55
C ASN A 405 10.90 -22.21 3.17
N GLU A 406 10.90 -20.88 3.06
CA GLU A 406 12.13 -20.11 2.75
C GLU A 406 13.12 -20.14 3.92
N ALA A 407 12.67 -20.15 5.18
CA ALA A 407 13.58 -20.32 6.33
C ALA A 407 14.28 -21.69 6.34
N LYS A 408 13.57 -22.76 5.95
CA LYS A 408 14.19 -24.09 5.76
C LYS A 408 15.21 -24.08 4.61
N ARG A 409 14.89 -23.42 3.49
CA ARG A 409 15.81 -23.27 2.34
C ARG A 409 17.06 -22.45 2.70
N ALA A 410 16.92 -21.40 3.50
CA ALA A 410 18.05 -20.58 3.96
C ALA A 410 19.03 -21.41 4.80
N LYS A 411 18.52 -22.18 5.77
CA LYS A 411 19.34 -23.10 6.58
C LYS A 411 20.01 -24.20 5.74
N PHE A 412 19.33 -24.73 4.72
CA PHE A 412 19.92 -25.70 3.79
C PHE A 412 21.07 -25.10 2.97
N GLN A 413 21.05 -23.79 2.71
CA GLN A 413 22.16 -23.07 2.08
C GLN A 413 23.21 -22.57 3.09
N ASP A 414 23.23 -23.10 4.32
CA ASP A 414 24.18 -22.74 5.39
C ASP A 414 24.11 -21.23 5.75
N ILE A 415 22.89 -20.74 5.93
CA ILE A 415 22.59 -19.46 6.58
C ILE A 415 22.10 -19.75 8.00
N GLU A 416 22.78 -19.17 8.98
CA GLU A 416 22.55 -19.35 10.41
C GLU A 416 21.39 -18.46 10.87
N MET A 417 20.20 -19.04 11.03
CA MET A 417 18.96 -18.30 11.30
C MET A 417 18.73 -18.09 12.79
N PHE A 418 18.88 -16.86 13.25
CA PHE A 418 18.40 -16.37 14.55
C PHE A 418 17.04 -15.69 14.39
N VAL A 419 16.17 -15.81 15.40
CA VAL A 419 14.85 -15.19 15.44
C VAL A 419 14.67 -14.47 16.78
N VAL A 420 14.47 -13.16 16.71
CA VAL A 420 14.06 -12.29 17.81
C VAL A 420 12.56 -12.10 17.69
N SER A 421 11.81 -12.64 18.65
CA SER A 421 10.38 -12.88 18.51
C SER A 421 9.60 -12.12 19.58
N ILE A 422 8.82 -11.12 19.17
CA ILE A 422 8.36 -10.02 20.03
C ILE A 422 6.83 -10.00 20.12
N GLY A 423 6.29 -10.16 21.33
CA GLY A 423 4.85 -10.16 21.58
C GLY A 423 4.45 -10.98 22.82
N LYS A 424 3.15 -11.20 22.98
CA LYS A 424 2.56 -11.88 24.16
C LYS A 424 2.03 -13.29 23.87
N THR A 425 1.98 -13.71 22.61
CA THR A 425 1.28 -14.94 22.19
C THR A 425 1.93 -15.52 20.95
N ILE A 426 3.18 -15.93 21.08
CA ILE A 426 3.86 -16.70 20.04
C ILE A 426 3.46 -18.16 20.20
N THR A 427 2.91 -18.74 19.13
CA THR A 427 2.88 -20.20 18.97
C THR A 427 4.33 -20.65 18.72
N GLU A 428 5.05 -20.96 19.80
CA GLU A 428 6.51 -21.18 19.84
C GLU A 428 7.03 -22.13 18.74
N GLY A 429 6.19 -23.08 18.31
CA GLY A 429 6.46 -24.01 17.20
C GLY A 429 6.82 -23.32 15.87
N TYR A 430 6.28 -22.15 15.54
CA TYR A 430 6.62 -21.45 14.29
C TYR A 430 7.98 -20.77 14.35
N ALA A 431 8.24 -20.01 15.43
CA ALA A 431 9.52 -19.32 15.60
C ALA A 431 10.68 -20.32 15.73
N SER A 432 10.50 -21.39 16.53
CA SER A 432 11.49 -22.48 16.65
C SER A 432 11.72 -23.24 15.33
N THR A 433 10.71 -23.40 14.47
CA THR A 433 10.88 -24.00 13.13
C THR A 433 11.70 -23.12 12.18
N MET A 434 11.69 -21.79 12.36
CA MET A 434 12.54 -20.87 11.60
C MET A 434 14.00 -20.91 12.05
N CYS A 435 14.26 -21.03 13.36
CA CYS A 435 15.61 -21.02 13.96
C CYS A 435 16.56 -22.14 13.47
N SER A 436 17.86 -21.86 13.50
CA SER A 436 18.92 -22.87 13.43
C SER A 436 19.07 -23.64 14.75
N SER A 437 19.87 -24.72 14.74
CA SER A 437 20.12 -25.56 15.92
C SER A 437 21.42 -25.13 16.63
N PRO A 438 21.46 -25.04 17.97
CA PRO A 438 20.37 -25.32 18.91
C PRO A 438 19.39 -24.15 19.02
N VAL A 439 18.09 -24.45 19.05
CA VAL A 439 17.01 -23.44 19.15
C VAL A 439 17.15 -22.58 20.42
N THR A 440 17.71 -23.13 21.50
CA THR A 440 17.94 -22.42 22.78
C THR A 440 18.93 -21.24 22.70
N ARG A 441 19.67 -21.09 21.60
CA ARG A 441 20.47 -19.88 21.29
C ARG A 441 19.88 -19.08 20.14
N HIS A 442 19.30 -19.77 19.16
CA HIS A 442 18.80 -19.14 17.95
C HIS A 442 17.42 -18.48 18.12
N LEU A 443 16.63 -18.86 19.12
CA LEU A 443 15.35 -18.22 19.45
C LEU A 443 15.48 -17.36 20.70
N VAL A 444 15.11 -16.08 20.59
CA VAL A 444 14.89 -15.20 21.74
C VAL A 444 13.44 -14.74 21.71
N HIS A 445 12.71 -14.95 22.81
CA HIS A 445 11.36 -14.41 22.99
C HIS A 445 11.38 -13.19 23.90
N ILE A 446 10.65 -12.15 23.50
CA ILE A 446 10.62 -10.83 24.14
C ILE A 446 9.14 -10.44 24.34
N PRO A 447 8.65 -10.25 25.59
CA PRO A 447 7.22 -10.04 25.87
C PRO A 447 6.57 -8.80 25.22
N SER A 448 7.35 -7.76 24.90
CA SER A 448 6.85 -6.55 24.24
C SER A 448 7.98 -5.64 23.71
N PHE A 449 7.63 -4.60 22.94
CA PHE A 449 8.58 -3.64 22.39
C PHE A 449 9.19 -2.70 23.43
N GLU A 450 8.45 -2.42 24.50
CA GLU A 450 8.90 -1.57 25.61
C GLU A 450 10.08 -2.20 26.35
N VAL A 451 10.16 -3.55 26.39
CA VAL A 451 11.26 -4.29 27.02
C VAL A 451 12.34 -4.76 26.04
N LEU A 452 12.19 -4.55 24.72
CA LEU A 452 13.16 -5.00 23.70
C LEU A 452 14.62 -4.66 24.05
N MET A 453 14.87 -3.47 24.59
CA MET A 453 16.21 -3.00 24.96
C MET A 453 16.87 -3.79 26.10
N SER A 454 16.12 -4.36 27.04
CA SER A 454 16.73 -5.13 28.15
C SER A 454 17.26 -6.49 27.71
N TYR A 455 16.76 -7.03 26.59
CA TYR A 455 17.21 -8.29 25.99
C TYR A 455 18.47 -8.12 25.11
N ARG A 456 19.02 -6.90 24.97
CA ARG A 456 20.25 -6.63 24.19
C ARG A 456 21.43 -7.54 24.58
N PRO A 457 21.75 -7.79 25.87
CA PRO A 457 22.85 -8.67 26.25
C PRO A 457 22.65 -10.10 25.76
N THR A 458 21.44 -10.66 25.92
CA THR A 458 21.09 -12.03 25.49
C THR A 458 21.15 -12.20 23.98
N VAL A 459 20.65 -11.23 23.21
CA VAL A 459 20.74 -11.28 21.73
C VAL A 459 22.21 -11.15 21.27
N LEU A 460 23.02 -10.30 21.91
CA LEU A 460 24.45 -10.21 21.64
C LEU A 460 25.18 -11.51 21.98
N GLU A 461 25.00 -12.07 23.17
CA GLU A 461 25.64 -13.32 23.61
C GLU A 461 25.34 -14.47 22.63
N ASN A 462 24.07 -14.62 22.23
CA ASN A 462 23.63 -15.66 21.31
C ASN A 462 24.22 -15.48 19.89
N VAL A 463 24.13 -14.28 19.32
CA VAL A 463 24.62 -13.99 17.95
C VAL A 463 26.15 -14.06 17.88
N CYS A 464 26.83 -13.59 18.91
CA CYS A 464 28.29 -13.52 18.98
C CYS A 464 28.95 -14.80 19.47
N TYR A 465 28.16 -15.85 19.72
CA TYR A 465 28.67 -17.17 20.09
C TYR A 465 29.56 -17.73 18.97
N GLY A 466 30.88 -17.72 19.20
CA GLY A 466 31.89 -18.19 18.23
C GLY A 466 32.31 -17.16 17.17
N LEU A 467 32.26 -15.86 17.46
CA LEU A 467 32.73 -14.77 16.57
C LEU A 467 33.97 -14.02 17.10
#